data_AF-A0A521J9E8-F1
#
_entry.id   AF-A0A521J9E8-F1
#
_cell.length_a   1.000
_cell.length_b   1.000
_cell.length_c   1.000
_cell.angle_alpha   90.00
_cell.angle_beta   90.00
_cell.angle_gamma   90.00
#
_symmetry.space_group_name_H-M   'P 1'
#
loop_
_entity.id
_entity.type
_entity.pdbx_description
1 polymer ?
#
loop_
_entity_poly.entity_id
_entity_poly.type
_entity_poly.pdbx_seq_one_letter_code
_entity_poly.pdbx_strand_id
1 'polypeptide(L)' 'FPSSQICNICGYKNTSIKDLSIRKWECSNCHSHHDRDINASINILNEGLRILSA' A
#
# COMPACT_ATOMS: atom_id res chain seq x y z
N PHE A 1 -7.34 -1.89 8.10
CA PHE A 1 -6.39 -1.04 7.36
C PHE A 1 -6.02 -1.71 6.03
N PRO A 2 -6.33 -1.12 4.86
CA PRO A 2 -6.13 -1.77 3.56
C PRO A 2 -4.68 -1.62 3.06
N SER A 3 -3.73 -2.17 3.81
CA SER A 3 -2.29 -1.98 3.63
C SER A 3 -1.77 -2.35 2.24
N SER A 4 -2.34 -3.38 1.59
CA SER A 4 -1.95 -3.79 0.24
C SER A 4 -2.53 -2.92 -0.87
N GLN A 5 -3.59 -2.16 -0.60
CA GLN A 5 -4.30 -1.31 -1.56
C GLN A 5 -3.85 0.15 -1.51
N ILE A 6 -3.23 0.58 -0.42
CA ILE A 6 -2.72 1.95 -0.26
C ILE A 6 -1.32 2.02 -0.87
N CYS A 7 -1.05 3.01 -1.72
CA CYS A 7 0.30 3.33 -2.17
C CYS A 7 1.12 3.86 -0.99
N ASN A 8 2.21 3.18 -0.63
CA ASN A 8 3.08 3.62 0.46
C ASN A 8 3.85 4.94 0.16
N ILE A 9 3.82 5.42 -1.08
CA ILE A 9 4.51 6.64 -1.52
C ILE A 9 3.60 7.87 -1.43
N CYS A 10 2.37 7.78 -1.98
CA CYS A 10 1.47 8.93 -2.07
C CYS A 10 0.15 8.78 -1.30
N GLY A 11 -0.11 7.62 -0.68
CA GLY A 11 -1.34 7.37 0.07
C GLY A 11 -2.57 7.04 -0.77
N TYR A 12 -2.48 7.07 -2.10
CA TYR A 12 -3.60 6.71 -2.98
C TYR A 12 -4.08 5.28 -2.72
N LYS A 13 -5.39 5.10 -2.51
CA LYS A 13 -6.00 3.79 -2.32
C LYS A 13 -6.53 3.24 -3.65
N ASN A 14 -5.83 2.26 -4.19
CA ASN A 14 -6.24 1.53 -5.38
C ASN A 14 -7.20 0.39 -4.98
N THR A 15 -8.49 0.54 -5.28
CA THR A 15 -9.52 -0.47 -4.97
C THR A 15 -9.56 -1.62 -5.98
N SER A 16 -8.88 -1.49 -7.11
CA SER A 16 -8.86 -2.48 -8.20
C SER A 16 -7.93 -3.66 -7.93
N ILE A 17 -7.06 -3.57 -6.91
CA ILE A 17 -6.08 -4.60 -6.53
C ILE A 17 -6.58 -5.51 -5.39
N LYS A 18 -7.90 -5.75 -5.32
CA LYS A 18 -8.48 -6.69 -4.36
C LYS A 18 -8.12 -8.15 -4.65
N ASP A 19 -7.99 -8.52 -5.92
CA ASP A 19 -7.61 -9.88 -6.30
C ASP A 19 -6.18 -10.19 -5.81
N LEU A 20 -6.02 -11.25 -5.03
CA LEU A 20 -4.75 -11.70 -4.46
C LEU A 20 -3.74 -12.15 -5.53
N SER A 21 -4.21 -12.49 -6.73
CA SER A 21 -3.36 -12.85 -7.87
C SER A 21 -2.48 -11.69 -8.35
N ILE A 22 -2.89 -10.43 -8.11
CA ILE A 22 -2.15 -9.25 -8.57
C ILE A 22 -0.98 -8.98 -7.63
N ARG A 23 0.18 -9.56 -7.93
CA ARG A 23 1.40 -9.44 -7.12
C ARG A 23 2.14 -8.11 -7.30
N LYS A 24 2.04 -7.52 -8.49
CA LYS A 24 2.67 -6.24 -8.83
C LYS A 24 1.64 -5.29 -9.45
N TRP A 25 1.75 -4.01 -9.15
CA TRP A 25 0.86 -2.98 -9.70
C TRP A 25 1.55 -1.62 -9.74
N GLU A 26 1.10 -0.76 -10.64
CA GLU A 26 1.54 0.63 -10.74
C GLU A 26 0.50 1.56 -10.10
N CYS A 27 0.95 2.52 -9.29
CA CYS A 27 0.08 3.53 -8.72
C CYS A 27 -0.41 4.50 -9.81
N SER A 28 -1.72 4.59 -10.02
CA SER A 28 -2.30 5.53 -11.00
C SER A 28 -2.14 7.02 -10.63
N ASN A 29 -1.75 7.33 -9.39
CA ASN A 29 -1.58 8.71 -8.93
C ASN A 29 -0.13 9.20 -8.99
N CYS A 30 0.84 8.36 -8.62
CA CYS A 30 2.26 8.75 -8.57
C CYS A 30 3.18 7.86 -9.41
N HIS A 31 2.62 6.91 -10.17
CA HIS A 31 3.33 6.02 -11.10
C HIS A 31 4.42 5.13 -10.48
N SER A 32 4.47 5.04 -9.15
CA SER A 32 5.36 4.11 -8.46
C SER A 32 4.92 2.67 -8.69
N HIS A 33 5.90 1.81 -8.93
CA HIS A 33 5.68 0.38 -9.10
C HIS A 33 5.80 -0.32 -7.74
N HIS A 34 4.82 -1.15 -7.42
CA HIS A 34 4.73 -1.84 -6.14
C HIS A 34 4.77 -3.36 -6.33
N ASP A 35 5.52 -4.04 -5.48
CA ASP A 35 5.19 -5.40 -5.06
C ASP A 35 4.17 -5.32 -3.91
N ARG A 36 3.11 -6.12 -3.99
CA ARG A 36 1.98 -6.10 -3.05
C ARG A 36 2.44 -6.27 -1.61
N ASP A 37 3.28 -7.25 -1.35
CA ASP A 37 3.60 -7.66 0.02
C ASP A 37 4.59 -6.67 0.65
N ILE A 38 5.55 -6.19 -0.14
CA ILE A 38 6.47 -5.12 0.28
C ILE A 38 5.71 -3.82 0.56
N ASN A 39 4.80 -3.41 -0.32
CA ASN A 39 3.97 -2.22 -0.09
C ASN A 39 3.11 -2.37 1.17
N ALA A 40 2.50 -3.54 1.36
CA ALA A 40 1.72 -3.83 2.55
C ALA A 40 2.56 -3.78 3.83
N SER A 41 3.77 -4.35 3.85
CA SER A 41 4.64 -4.32 5.03
C SER A 41 5.05 -2.91 5.42
N ILE A 42 5.37 -2.06 4.44
CA ILE A 42 5.71 -0.65 4.69
C ILE A 42 4.52 0.10 5.29
N ASN A 43 3.33 -0.09 4.71
CA ASN A 43 2.12 0.54 5.22
C ASN A 43 1.78 0.09 6.65
N ILE A 44 1.94 -1.20 6.97
CA ILE A 44 1.71 -1.73 8.32
C ILE A 44 2.69 -1.12 9.32
N LEU A 45 3.98 -1.01 8.97
CA LEU A 45 4.97 -0.35 9.80
C LEU A 45 4.57 1.11 10.09
N ASN A 46 4.24 1.87 9.05
CA ASN A 46 3.84 3.27 9.18
C ASN A 46 2.60 3.44 10.07
N GLU A 47 1.60 2.57 9.92
CA GLU A 47 0.40 2.60 10.78
C GLU A 47 0.73 2.25 12.24
N GLY A 48 1.63 1.28 12.46
CA GLY A 48 2.12 0.95 13.80
C GLY A 48 2.85 2.14 14.46
N LEU A 49 3.72 2.82 13.72
CA LEU A 49 4.40 4.03 14.19
C LEU A 49 3.41 5.16 14.50
N ARG A 50 2.40 5.36 13.64
CA ARG A 50 1.35 6.37 13.84
C ARG A 50 0.59 6.12 15.14
N ILE A 51 0.21 4.88 15.42
CA ILE A 51 -0.50 4.49 16.65
C ILE A 51 0.39 4.70 17.87
N LEU A 52 1.68 4.37 17.80
CA LEU A 52 2.61 4.57 18.90
C LEU A 52 2.84 6.06 19.24
N SER A 53 2.76 6.93 18.23
CA SER A 53 2.90 8.39 18.40
C SER A 53 1.60 9.12 18.78
N ALA A 54 0.48 8.40 18.94
CA ALA A 54 -0.85 8.97 19.15
C ALA A 54 -1.24 9.14 20.63
#